data_AF-G7TJD6-F1
#
_entry.id   AF-G7TJD6-F1
#
_cell.length_a   1.000
_cell.length_b   1.000
_cell.length_c   1.000
_cell.angle_alpha   90.00
_cell.angle_beta   90.00
_cell.angle_gamma   90.00
#
_symmetry.space_group_name_H-M   'P 1'
#
loop_
_entity.id
_entity.type
_entity.pdbx_description
1 polymer ?
#
loop_
_entity_poly.entity_id
_entity_poly.type
_entity_poly.pdbx_seq_one_letter_code
_entity_poly.pdbx_strand_id
1 'polypeptide(L)' 'MSASTLRYRPREDRNVELRERILALAHRHRRYGVGMIYLKLRQEGRLVNYKRVERLYCEQQLQVRRRTGK' A
#
# COMPACT_ATOMS: atom_id res chain seq x y z
N MET A 1 16.32 24.62 17.39
CA MET A 1 15.59 24.23 16.16
C MET A 1 16.14 25.06 15.00
N SER A 2 16.59 24.43 13.93
CA SER A 2 17.17 25.14 12.78
C SER A 2 16.09 25.74 11.88
N ALA A 3 16.34 26.91 11.27
CA ALA A 3 15.37 27.62 10.42
C ALA A 3 14.92 26.79 9.20
N SER A 4 15.72 25.83 8.75
CA SER A 4 15.40 24.89 7.67
C SER A 4 14.33 23.88 8.08
N THR A 5 14.31 23.43 9.34
CA THR A 5 13.31 22.49 9.86
C THR A 5 11.95 23.16 10.00
N LEU A 6 11.92 24.45 10.36
CA LEU A 6 10.70 25.25 10.51
C LEU A 6 10.01 25.56 9.16
N ARG A 7 10.74 25.46 8.04
CA ARG A 7 10.23 25.77 6.69
C ARG A 7 9.88 24.53 5.88
N TYR A 8 10.11 23.33 6.41
CA TYR A 8 9.80 22.10 5.71
C TYR A 8 8.28 21.96 5.53
N ARG A 9 7.83 22.01 4.27
CA ARG A 9 6.47 21.61 3.91
C ARG A 9 6.51 20.16 3.41
N PRO A 10 5.80 19.23 4.05
CA PRO A 10 5.70 17.87 3.52
C PRO A 10 5.10 17.91 2.12
N ARG A 11 5.71 17.17 1.19
CA ARG A 11 5.20 17.02 -0.17
C ARG A 11 3.84 16.32 -0.14
N GLU A 12 2.96 16.68 -1.07
CA GLU A 12 1.67 16.02 -1.24
C GLU A 12 1.82 14.50 -1.35
N ASP A 13 0.94 13.77 -0.65
CA ASP A 13 0.97 12.32 -0.63
C ASP A 13 0.52 11.75 -1.99
N ARG A 14 1.47 11.53 -2.89
CA ARG A 14 1.25 10.85 -4.17
C ARG A 14 0.89 9.37 -4.03
N ASN A 15 0.68 8.87 -2.80
CA ASN A 15 0.25 7.50 -2.54
C ASN A 15 -1.26 7.35 -2.40
N VAL A 16 -2.05 8.43 -2.32
CA VAL A 16 -3.51 8.34 -2.09
C VAL A 16 -4.17 7.42 -3.12
N GLU A 17 -3.99 7.70 -4.41
CA GLU A 17 -4.55 6.88 -5.50
C GLU A 17 -4.05 5.42 -5.45
N LEU A 18 -2.78 5.21 -5.10
CA LEU A 18 -2.20 3.88 -4.98
C LEU A 18 -2.77 3.11 -3.78
N ARG A 19 -3.00 3.78 -2.64
CA ARG A 19 -3.64 3.21 -1.44
C ARG A 19 -5.06 2.79 -1.77
N GLU A 20 -5.85 3.66 -2.39
CA GLU A 20 -7.21 3.35 -2.79
C GLU A 20 -7.26 2.14 -3.72
N ARG A 21 -6.34 2.04 -4.68
CA ARG A 21 -6.28 0.88 -5.57
C ARG A 21 -5.90 -0.40 -4.85
N ILE A 22 -4.92 -0.35 -3.95
CA ILE A 22 -4.53 -1.47 -3.10
C ILE A 22 -5.71 -1.94 -2.25
N LEU A 23 -6.43 -1.01 -1.60
CA LEU A 23 -7.62 -1.29 -0.81
C LEU A 23 -8.71 -1.95 -1.66
N ALA A 24 -9.03 -1.38 -2.83
CA ALA A 24 -10.04 -1.94 -3.72
C ALA A 24 -9.72 -3.38 -4.14
N LEU A 25 -8.46 -3.67 -4.47
CA LEU A 25 -8.01 -5.02 -4.82
C LEU A 25 -8.07 -5.97 -3.61
N ALA A 26 -7.64 -5.53 -2.43
CA ALA A 26 -7.66 -6.35 -1.22
C ALA A 26 -9.10 -6.64 -0.73
N HIS A 27 -10.01 -5.67 -0.83
CA HIS A 27 -11.43 -5.87 -0.52
C HIS A 27 -12.11 -6.81 -1.50
N ARG A 28 -11.82 -6.69 -2.80
CA ARG A 28 -12.31 -7.60 -3.82
C ARG A 28 -11.76 -9.02 -3.66
N HIS A 29 -10.50 -9.14 -3.25
CA HIS A 29 -9.79 -10.41 -3.15
C HIS A 29 -9.21 -10.63 -1.74
N ARG A 30 -10.07 -10.97 -0.77
CA ARG A 30 -9.69 -11.14 0.65
C ARG A 30 -8.54 -12.11 0.95
N ARG A 31 -8.20 -13.02 0.03
CA ARG A 31 -7.09 -13.99 0.19
C ARG A 31 -5.77 -13.48 -0.38
N TYR A 32 -5.77 -12.36 -1.08
CA TYR A 32 -4.57 -11.84 -1.72
C TYR A 32 -3.67 -11.18 -0.68
N GLY A 33 -2.46 -11.70 -0.55
CA GLY A 33 -1.38 -11.00 0.13
C GLY A 33 -0.71 -9.97 -0.78
N VAL A 34 0.26 -9.25 -0.22
CA VAL A 34 1.03 -8.19 -0.92
C VAL A 34 1.55 -8.60 -2.30
N GLY A 35 2.07 -9.82 -2.46
CA GLY A 35 2.59 -10.30 -3.74
C GLY A 35 1.54 -10.37 -4.84
N MET A 36 0.33 -10.80 -4.50
CA MET A 36 -0.75 -10.92 -5.49
C MET A 36 -1.33 -9.55 -5.85
N ILE A 37 -1.44 -8.64 -4.86
CA ILE A 37 -1.80 -7.24 -5.10
C ILE A 37 -0.78 -6.57 -6.03
N TYR A 38 0.52 -6.76 -5.77
CA TYR A 38 1.59 -6.24 -6.61
C TYR A 38 1.49 -6.72 -8.07
N LEU A 39 1.27 -8.02 -8.27
CA LEU A 39 1.08 -8.58 -9.60
C LEU A 39 -0.15 -8.02 -10.31
N LYS A 40 -1.27 -7.82 -9.59
CA LYS A 40 -2.47 -7.19 -10.16
C LYS A 40 -2.23 -5.74 -10.58
N LEU A 41 -1.53 -4.96 -9.77
CA LEU A 41 -1.14 -3.60 -10.14
C LEU A 41 -0.26 -3.57 -11.40
N ARG A 42 0.65 -4.53 -11.55
CA ARG A 42 1.46 -4.69 -12.77
C ARG A 42 0.63 -5.07 -13.99
N GLN A 43 -0.36 -5.97 -13.83
CA GLN A 43 -1.30 -6.31 -14.90
C GLN A 43 -2.14 -5.11 -15.36
N GLU A 44 -2.44 -4.18 -14.46
CA GLU A 44 -3.11 -2.90 -14.76
C GLU A 44 -2.16 -1.85 -15.38
N GLY A 45 -0.91 -2.21 -15.68
CA GLY A 45 0.08 -1.31 -16.26
C GLY A 45 0.75 -0.36 -15.26
N ARG A 46 0.47 -0.48 -13.96
CA ARG A 46 1.11 0.37 -12.94
C ARG A 46 2.50 -0.16 -12.61
N LEU A 47 3.53 0.54 -13.08
CA LEU A 47 4.93 0.26 -12.76
C LEU A 47 5.29 0.77 -11.36
N VAL A 48 4.78 0.09 -10.33
CA VAL A 48 5.12 0.38 -8.93
C VAL A 48 6.24 -0.53 -8.44
N ASN A 49 6.98 -0.08 -7.41
CA ASN A 49 7.98 -0.90 -6.73
C ASN A 49 7.28 -1.80 -5.70
N TYR A 50 7.68 -3.07 -5.62
CA TYR A 50 7.16 -4.03 -4.65
C TYR A 50 7.24 -3.52 -3.20
N LYS A 51 8.39 -2.96 -2.79
CA LYS A 51 8.60 -2.44 -1.42
C LYS A 51 7.61 -1.31 -1.07
N ARG A 52 7.26 -0.49 -2.07
CA ARG A 52 6.27 0.59 -1.89
C ARG A 52 4.88 0.01 -1.66
N VAL A 53 4.50 -1.01 -2.42
CA VAL A 53 3.21 -1.70 -2.25
C VAL A 53 3.16 -2.41 -0.89
N GLU A 54 4.23 -3.09 -0.49
CA GLU A 54 4.33 -3.76 0.81
C GLU A 54 4.15 -2.80 1.98
N ARG A 55 4.86 -1.67 1.97
CA ARG A 55 4.72 -0.64 3.01
C ARG A 55 3.28 -0.15 3.11
N LEU A 56 2.67 0.24 1.98
CA LEU A 56 1.29 0.73 1.95
C LEU A 56 0.29 -0.34 2.37
N TYR A 57 0.50 -1.59 1.98
CA TYR A 57 -0.35 -2.72 2.35
C TYR A 57 -0.33 -2.98 3.87
N CYS A 58 0.85 -2.90 4.50
CA CYS A 58 1.01 -3.01 5.95
C CYS A 58 0.40 -1.80 6.69
N GLU A 59 0.62 -0.58 6.19
CA GLU A 59 0.02 0.64 6.75
C GLU A 59 -1.52 0.58 6.75
N GLN A 60 -2.13 -0.09 5.77
CA GLN A 60 -3.58 -0.29 5.70
C GLN A 60 -4.08 -1.52 6.47
N GLN A 61 -3.22 -2.20 7.25
CA GLN A 61 -3.55 -3.39 8.05
C GLN A 61 -4.23 -4.52 7.25
N LEU A 62 -3.90 -4.65 5.97
CA LEU A 62 -4.52 -5.62 5.06
C LEU A 62 -3.99 -7.05 5.21
N GLN A 63 -3.13 -7.32 6.20
CA GLN A 63 -2.49 -8.62 6.39
C GLN A 63 -3.55 -9.71 6.56
N VAL A 64 -3.45 -10.75 5.73
CA VAL A 64 -4.37 -11.89 5.79
C VAL A 64 -4.13 -12.62 7.12
N ARG A 65 -5.08 -12.50 8.04
CA ARG A 65 -5.01 -13.17 9.35
C ARG A 65 -5.06 -14.67 9.13
N ARG A 66 -4.10 -15.39 9.71
CA ARG A 66 -4.17 -16.85 9.83
C ARG A 66 -5.40 -17.16 10.68
N ARG A 67 -6.30 -18.01 10.17
CA ARG A 67 -7.40 -18.54 10.97
C ARG A 67 -6.77 -19.41 12.05
N THR A 68 -6.86 -19.00 13.31
CA THR A 68 -6.62 -19.87 14.45
C THR A 68 -7.75 -20.90 14.41
N GLY A 69 -7.45 -22.11 13.94
CA GLY A 69 -8.35 -23.25 14.10
C GLY A 69 -8.56 -23.49 15.59
N LYS A 70 -9.83 -23.59 16.00
CA LYS A 70 -10.19 -24.10 17.32
C LYS A 70 -9.87 -25.58 17.39
#